data_AF-A0AAV9KUB1-F1
#
_entry.id   AF-A0AAV9KUB1-F1
#
_cell.length_a   1.000
_cell.length_b   1.000
_cell.length_c   1.000
_cell.angle_alpha   90.00
_cell.angle_beta   90.00
_cell.angle_gamma   90.00
#
_symmetry.space_group_name_H-M   'P 1'
#
loop_
_entity.id
_entity.type
_entity.pdbx_description
1 polymer ?
#
loop_
_entity_poly.entity_id
_entity_poly.type
_entity_poly.pdbx_seq_one_letter_code
_entity_poly.pdbx_strand_id
1 'polypeptide(L)'
;MLHDECSASGNITTLALIVVDTIKAKANQGAEIISTLLNLNPPQEWRVILTVSLPEAMEALTKGNPKFAEDGMVGCFGDSQNCEENFKSSISPLTCLNNAVHELSGVGRAIIRNLL
;
A
#
# COMPACT_ATOMS: atom_id res chain seq x y z
N MET A 1 -26.41 -15.15 -26.16
CA MET A 1 -25.58 -15.55 -25.01
C MET A 1 -24.46 -14.51 -24.94
N LEU A 2 -24.64 -13.48 -24.12
CA LEU A 2 -23.67 -12.39 -23.95
C LEU A 2 -22.71 -12.81 -22.84
N HIS A 3 -21.42 -12.93 -23.17
CA HIS A 3 -20.36 -13.17 -22.20
C HIS A 3 -20.22 -11.94 -21.31
N ASP A 4 -20.50 -12.10 -20.02
CA ASP A 4 -20.26 -11.10 -18.97
C ASP A 4 -18.96 -11.45 -18.21
N GLU A 5 -17.84 -11.50 -18.93
CA GLU A 5 -16.51 -11.67 -18.32
C GLU A 5 -15.86 -10.34 -17.92
N CYS A 6 -16.39 -9.20 -18.39
CA CYS A 6 -15.89 -7.88 -18.03
C CYS A 6 -16.35 -7.36 -16.66
N SER A 7 -17.51 -7.81 -16.16
CA SER A 7 -18.06 -7.36 -14.86
C SER A 7 -17.22 -7.86 -13.68
N ALA A 8 -16.82 -9.14 -13.66
CA ALA A 8 -16.11 -9.72 -12.53
C ALA A 8 -14.68 -9.16 -12.37
N SER A 9 -13.92 -9.07 -13.47
CA SER A 9 -12.56 -8.49 -13.46
C SER A 9 -12.57 -7.00 -13.17
N GLY A 10 -13.56 -6.26 -13.70
CA GLY A 10 -13.77 -4.85 -13.36
C GLY A 10 -14.02 -4.65 -11.87
N ASN A 11 -14.86 -5.49 -11.26
CA ASN A 11 -15.17 -5.42 -9.84
C ASN A 11 -13.93 -5.67 -8.95
N ILE A 12 -13.09 -6.66 -9.30
CA ILE A 12 -11.87 -6.97 -8.56
C ILE A 12 -10.82 -5.85 -8.73
N THR A 13 -10.69 -5.29 -9.94
CA THR A 13 -9.79 -4.16 -10.21
C THR A 13 -10.21 -2.92 -9.42
N THR A 14 -11.50 -2.59 -9.39
CA THR A 14 -12.02 -1.50 -8.56
C THR A 14 -11.76 -1.74 -7.07
N LEU A 15 -11.96 -2.97 -6.59
CA LEU A 15 -11.65 -3.32 -5.20
C LEU A 15 -10.16 -3.16 -4.88
N ALA A 16 -9.28 -3.59 -5.78
CA ALA A 16 -7.84 -3.41 -5.63
C ALA A 16 -7.45 -1.93 -5.56
N LEU A 17 -8.02 -1.08 -6.44
CA LEU A 17 -7.79 0.37 -6.42
C LEU A 17 -8.25 1.01 -5.10
N ILE A 18 -9.42 0.63 -4.58
CA ILE A 18 -9.92 1.13 -3.29
C ILE A 18 -8.94 0.81 -2.15
N VAL A 19 -8.37 -0.40 -2.14
CA VAL A 19 -7.38 -0.77 -1.13
C VAL A 19 -6.09 0.04 -1.29
N VAL A 20 -5.58 0.21 -2.52
CA VAL A 20 -4.39 1.04 -2.80
C VAL A 20 -4.61 2.49 -2.33
N ASP A 21 -5.77 3.08 -2.61
CA ASP A 21 -6.11 4.44 -2.16
C ASP A 21 -6.22 4.53 -0.63
N THR A 22 -6.74 3.48 0.02
CA THR A 22 -6.81 3.42 1.49
C THR A 22 -5.41 3.36 2.10
N ILE A 23 -4.50 2.56 1.54
CA ILE A 23 -3.10 2.51 1.97
C ILE A 23 -2.44 3.88 1.78
N LYS A 24 -2.64 4.52 0.63
CA LYS A 24 -2.12 5.86 0.34
C LYS A 24 -2.61 6.91 1.34
N ALA A 25 -3.89 6.87 1.72
CA ALA A 25 -4.42 7.77 2.74
C ALA A 25 -3.75 7.56 4.11
N LYS A 26 -3.57 6.30 4.54
CA LYS A 26 -2.83 5.97 5.78
C LYS A 26 -1.37 6.38 5.70
N ALA A 27 -0.75 6.23 4.55
CA ALA A 27 0.63 6.62 4.36
C ALA A 27 0.88 8.12 4.41
N ASN A 28 -0.02 8.91 3.81
CA ASN A 28 0.02 10.36 3.94
C ASN A 28 -0.21 10.81 5.38
N GLN A 29 -1.11 10.17 6.12
CA GLN A 29 -1.29 10.44 7.56
C GLN A 29 0.00 10.18 8.36
N GLY A 30 0.72 9.11 8.06
CA GLY A 30 2.01 8.82 8.70
C GLY A 30 3.07 9.87 8.39
N ALA A 31 3.23 10.22 7.12
CA ALA A 31 4.16 11.26 6.70
C ALA A 31 3.86 12.62 7.35
N GLU A 32 2.58 12.98 7.50
CA GLU A 32 2.14 14.21 8.18
C GLU A 32 2.49 14.19 9.67
N ILE A 33 2.19 13.09 10.39
CA ILE A 33 2.56 12.94 11.81
C ILE A 33 4.08 13.08 11.99
N ILE A 34 4.87 12.43 11.13
CA ILE A 34 6.34 12.49 11.21
C ILE A 34 6.86 13.91 10.97
N SER A 35 6.37 14.56 9.91
CA SER A 35 6.80 15.91 9.53
C SER A 35 6.35 16.97 10.54
N THR A 36 5.11 16.91 11.00
CA THR A 36 4.50 18.00 11.78
C THR A 36 4.56 17.79 13.29
N LEU A 37 4.28 16.58 13.78
CA LEU A 37 4.26 16.32 15.23
C LEU A 37 5.65 15.99 15.78
N LEU A 38 6.45 15.27 15.01
CA LEU A 38 7.79 14.86 15.43
C LEU A 38 8.89 15.81 14.91
N ASN A 39 8.57 16.67 13.93
CA ASN A 39 9.53 17.53 13.22
C ASN A 39 10.73 16.73 12.68
N LEU A 40 10.45 15.52 12.20
CA LEU A 40 11.41 14.60 11.63
C LEU A 40 11.16 14.45 10.14
N ASN A 41 12.20 14.05 9.40
CA ASN A 41 12.00 13.59 8.03
C ASN A 41 11.30 12.23 8.06
N PRO A 42 10.36 11.95 7.14
CA PRO A 42 9.80 10.61 6.97
C PRO A 42 10.92 9.57 6.84
N PRO A 43 10.83 8.44 7.57
CA PRO A 43 11.72 7.31 7.36
C PRO A 43 11.79 6.94 5.87
N GLN A 44 12.92 6.37 5.46
CA GLN A 44 13.14 6.01 4.06
C GLN A 44 12.01 5.09 3.54
N GLU A 45 11.57 4.16 4.37
CA GLU A 45 10.47 3.23 4.13
C GLU A 45 9.18 3.95 3.75
N TRP A 46 8.80 5.00 4.50
CA TRP A 46 7.62 5.81 4.21
C TRP A 46 7.72 6.56 2.88
N ARG A 47 8.92 7.02 2.53
CA ARG A 47 9.16 7.66 1.22
C ARG A 47 8.99 6.66 0.09
N VAL A 48 9.55 5.46 0.22
CA VAL A 48 9.43 4.40 -0.81
C VAL A 48 7.97 4.03 -1.04
N ILE A 49 7.20 3.82 0.03
CA ILE A 49 5.75 3.56 -0.04
C ILE A 49 5.03 4.63 -0.88
N LEU A 50 5.26 5.90 -0.56
CA LEU A 50 4.53 7.03 -1.17
C LEU A 50 4.98 7.36 -2.60
N THR A 51 6.27 7.22 -2.91
CA THR A 51 6.83 7.69 -4.19
C THR A 51 7.13 6.57 -5.18
N VAL A 52 7.15 5.31 -4.75
CA VAL A 52 7.48 4.16 -5.61
C VAL A 52 6.35 3.14 -5.59
N SER A 53 6.11 2.49 -4.44
CA SER A 53 5.25 1.31 -4.37
C SER A 53 3.78 1.60 -4.68
N LEU A 54 3.21 2.66 -4.10
CA LEU A 54 1.82 3.05 -4.38
C LEU A 54 1.61 3.59 -5.80
N PRO A 55 2.48 4.47 -6.34
CA PRO A 55 2.42 4.86 -7.74
C PRO A 55 2.49 3.67 -8.72
N GLU A 56 3.44 2.75 -8.50
CA GLU A 56 3.57 1.54 -9.33
C GLU A 56 2.29 0.71 -9.32
N ALA A 57 1.75 0.42 -8.13
CA ALA A 57 0.53 -0.38 -8.02
C ALA A 57 -0.68 0.28 -8.69
N MET A 58 -0.82 1.60 -8.53
CA MET A 58 -1.92 2.34 -9.13
C MET A 58 -1.82 2.42 -10.65
N GLU A 59 -0.61 2.63 -11.20
CA GLU A 59 -0.38 2.62 -12.64
C GLU A 59 -0.64 1.24 -13.24
N ALA A 60 -0.12 0.19 -12.59
CA ALA A 60 -0.29 -1.19 -13.01
C ALA A 60 -1.75 -1.63 -13.03
N LEU A 61 -2.55 -1.28 -12.02
CA LEU A 61 -3.98 -1.58 -11.98
C LEU A 61 -4.81 -0.81 -13.02
N THR A 62 -4.37 0.39 -13.42
CA THR A 62 -5.14 1.24 -14.33
C THR A 62 -4.79 0.99 -15.80
N LYS A 63 -3.52 0.68 -16.10
CA LYS A 63 -2.99 0.71 -17.47
C LYS A 63 -2.08 -0.47 -17.81
N GLY A 64 -1.72 -1.30 -16.83
CA GLY A 64 -0.55 -2.15 -16.93
C GLY A 64 -0.81 -3.60 -16.55
N ASN A 65 0.29 -4.27 -16.17
CA ASN A 65 0.29 -5.65 -15.74
C ASN A 65 0.05 -5.71 -14.22
N PRO A 66 -1.03 -6.36 -13.74
CA PRO A 66 -1.32 -6.50 -12.30
C PRO A 66 -0.18 -7.13 -11.49
N LYS A 67 0.76 -7.83 -12.13
CA LYS A 67 1.96 -8.35 -11.46
C LYS A 67 2.80 -7.25 -10.79
N PHE A 68 2.94 -6.09 -11.44
CA PHE A 68 3.62 -4.94 -10.84
C PHE A 68 2.83 -4.33 -9.68
N ALA A 69 1.50 -4.43 -9.70
CA ALA A 69 0.70 -4.04 -8.55
C ALA A 69 0.88 -4.99 -7.36
N GLU A 70 1.02 -6.29 -7.60
CA GLU A 70 1.38 -7.24 -6.56
C GLU A 70 2.74 -6.89 -5.93
N ASP A 71 3.74 -6.58 -6.77
CA ASP A 71 5.09 -6.24 -6.32
C ASP A 71 5.10 -4.92 -5.54
N GLY A 72 4.32 -3.92 -5.97
CA GLY A 72 4.08 -2.69 -5.21
C GLY A 72 3.47 -2.96 -3.83
N MET A 73 2.50 -3.88 -3.71
CA MET A 73 1.95 -4.27 -2.40
C MET A 73 2.94 -5.04 -1.54
N VAL A 74 3.83 -5.85 -2.14
CA VAL A 74 4.94 -6.48 -1.40
C VAL A 74 5.89 -5.43 -0.85
N GLY A 75 6.19 -4.37 -1.61
CA GLY A 75 6.96 -3.21 -1.15
C GLY A 75 6.31 -2.55 0.06
N CYS A 76 5.04 -2.16 -0.04
CA CYS A 76 4.31 -1.54 1.07
C CYS A 76 4.26 -2.41 2.34
N PHE A 77 4.07 -3.72 2.16
CA PHE A 77 4.06 -4.68 3.25
C PHE A 77 5.41 -4.73 3.98
N GLY A 78 6.51 -4.85 3.22
CA GLY A 78 7.86 -4.92 3.76
C GLY A 78 8.30 -3.61 4.40
N ASP A 79 8.12 -2.48 3.71
CA ASP A 79 8.55 -1.17 4.18
C ASP A 79 7.85 -0.75 5.48
N SER A 80 6.55 -1.02 5.61
CA SER A 80 5.82 -0.73 6.86
C SER A 80 6.28 -1.61 8.03
N GLN A 81 6.60 -2.88 7.78
CA GLN A 81 7.18 -3.76 8.79
C GLN A 81 8.57 -3.30 9.20
N ASN A 82 9.46 -3.02 8.23
CA ASN A 82 10.80 -2.51 8.47
C ASN A 82 10.76 -1.20 9.27
N CYS A 83 9.83 -0.30 8.95
CA CYS A 83 9.66 0.94 9.70
C CYS A 83 9.32 0.67 11.18
N GLU A 84 8.45 -0.30 11.49
CA GLU A 84 8.12 -0.65 12.87
C GLU A 84 9.30 -1.31 13.59
N GLU A 85 10.04 -2.18 12.90
CA GLU A 85 11.22 -2.85 13.45
C GLU A 85 12.34 -1.88 13.84
N ASN A 86 12.43 -0.72 13.21
CA ASN A 86 13.35 0.36 13.61
C ASN A 86 13.07 0.88 15.03
N PHE A 87 11.84 0.70 15.53
CA PHE A 87 11.43 1.08 16.89
C PHE A 87 11.38 -0.11 17.85
N LYS A 88 11.87 -1.31 17.51
CA LYS A 88 11.73 -2.51 18.35
C LYS A 88 12.24 -2.38 19.80
N SER A 89 13.15 -1.43 20.05
CA SER A 89 13.73 -1.15 21.38
C SER A 89 13.10 0.06 22.08
N SER A 90 12.05 0.66 21.50
CA SER A 90 11.37 1.85 22.00
C SER A 90 9.87 1.81 21.69
N ILE A 91 9.11 2.81 22.12
CA ILE A 91 7.71 2.95 21.74
C ILE A 91 7.67 3.60 20.36
N SER A 92 7.11 2.90 19.37
CA SER A 92 6.90 3.45 18.04
C SER A 92 5.75 4.46 18.08
N PRO A 93 5.97 5.72 17.63
CA PRO A 93 4.90 6.70 17.50
C PRO A 93 3.97 6.39 16.30
N LEU A 94 4.29 5.36 15.50
CA LEU A 94 3.65 5.05 14.24
C LEU A 94 3.01 3.65 14.20
N THR A 95 3.04 2.87 15.30
CA THR A 95 2.56 1.47 15.33
C THR A 95 1.21 1.29 14.65
N CYS A 96 0.23 2.13 14.97
CA CYS A 96 -1.11 2.03 14.38
C CYS A 96 -1.10 2.20 12.86
N LEU A 97 -0.24 3.09 12.33
CA LEU A 97 -0.16 3.36 10.89
C LEU A 97 0.71 2.33 10.17
N ASN A 98 1.82 1.91 10.76
CA ASN A 98 2.66 0.83 10.24
C ASN A 98 1.82 -0.45 10.11
N ASN A 99 1.08 -0.83 11.16
CA ASN A 99 0.21 -2.00 11.12
C ASN A 99 -0.91 -1.87 10.09
N ALA A 100 -1.56 -0.70 10.00
CA ALA A 100 -2.61 -0.47 9.02
C ALA A 100 -2.09 -0.63 7.59
N VAL A 101 -0.94 -0.03 7.26
CA VAL A 101 -0.32 -0.17 5.93
C VAL A 101 0.07 -1.63 5.68
N HIS A 102 0.67 -2.30 6.66
CA HIS A 102 1.11 -3.69 6.56
C HIS A 102 -0.06 -4.64 6.25
N GLU A 103 -1.12 -4.60 7.07
CA GLU A 103 -2.29 -5.47 6.93
C GLU A 103 -3.05 -5.18 5.63
N LEU A 104 -3.29 -3.91 5.31
CA LEU A 104 -3.96 -3.52 4.07
C LEU A 104 -3.14 -3.92 2.84
N SER A 105 -1.81 -3.84 2.90
CA SER A 105 -0.95 -4.31 1.81
C SER A 105 -1.05 -5.82 1.60
N GLY A 106 -1.16 -6.59 2.70
CA GLY A 106 -1.43 -8.03 2.63
C GLY A 106 -2.79 -8.35 1.98
N VAL A 107 -3.84 -7.61 2.35
CA VAL A 107 -5.18 -7.73 1.75
C VAL A 107 -5.15 -7.33 0.27
N GLY A 108 -4.54 -6.19 -0.06
CA GLY A 108 -4.40 -5.68 -1.42
C GLY A 108 -3.67 -6.68 -2.32
N ARG A 109 -2.56 -7.25 -1.85
CA ARG A 109 -1.83 -8.31 -2.55
C ARG A 109 -2.71 -9.54 -2.82
N ALA A 110 -3.50 -9.98 -1.85
CA ALA A 110 -4.39 -11.13 -2.02
C ALA A 110 -5.50 -10.85 -3.05
N ILE A 111 -6.05 -9.63 -3.08
CA ILE A 111 -7.04 -9.21 -4.08
C ILE A 111 -6.40 -9.19 -5.48
N ILE A 112 -5.24 -8.52 -5.63
CA ILE A 112 -4.54 -8.36 -6.90
C ILE A 112 -4.17 -9.72 -7.52
N ARG A 113 -3.88 -10.74 -6.70
CA ARG A 113 -3.61 -12.11 -7.18
C ARG A 113 -4.75 -12.76 -7.95
N ASN A 114 -5.98 -12.28 -7.81
CA ASN A 114 -7.11 -12.75 -8.62
C ASN A 114 -7.08 -12.20 -10.05
N LEU A 115 -6.16 -11.27 -10.35
CA LEU A 115 -5.96 -10.66 -11.66
C LEU A 115 -4.72 -11.21 -12.41
N LEU A 116 -4.05 -12.23 -11.85
CA LEU A 116 -2.81 -12.83 -12.37
C LEU A 116 -3.07 -14.12 -13.18
#